data_AF-A0A526RDY8-F1
#
_entry.id   AF-A0A526RDY8-F1
#
_cell.length_a   1.000
_cell.length_b   1.000
_cell.length_c   1.000
_cell.angle_alpha   90.00
_cell.angle_beta   90.00
_cell.angle_gamma   90.00
#
_symmetry.space_group_name_H-M   'P 1'
#
loop_
_entity.id
_entity.type
_entity.pdbx_description
1 polymer ?
#
loop_
_entity_poly.entity_id
_entity_poly.type
_entity_poly.pdbx_seq_one_letter_code
_entity_poly.pdbx_strand_id
1 'polypeptide(L)' 'HKLARGYRPVTMHSAHYIAHPGLRNAVADYLRRERREVERMGEYLEDHTPFRKDLAE' A
#
# COMPACT_ATOMS: atom_id res chain seq x y z
N HIS A 1 7.22 -13.63 6.16
CA HIS A 1 8.43 -14.12 5.45
C HIS A 1 8.94 -13.19 4.33
N LYS A 2 8.10 -12.38 3.63
CA LYS A 2 8.60 -11.52 2.52
C LYS A 2 9.58 -10.44 3.00
N LEU A 3 9.22 -9.70 4.06
CA LEU A 3 10.12 -8.71 4.67
C LEU A 3 11.45 -9.32 5.10
N ALA A 4 11.41 -10.43 5.84
CA ALA A 4 12.62 -11.15 6.28
C ALA A 4 13.52 -11.64 5.12
N ARG A 5 12.97 -11.79 3.91
CA ARG A 5 13.72 -12.14 2.69
C ARG A 5 14.25 -10.92 1.92
N GLY A 6 14.05 -9.70 2.43
CA GLY A 6 14.51 -8.45 1.81
C GLY A 6 13.55 -7.83 0.79
N TYR A 7 12.30 -8.32 0.67
CA TYR A 7 11.31 -7.63 -0.17
C TYR A 7 10.78 -6.38 0.55
N ARG A 8 10.77 -5.24 -0.14
CA ARG A 8 10.22 -3.97 0.37
C ARG A 8 8.74 -3.80 -0.02
N PRO A 9 7.91 -3.18 0.83
CA PRO A 9 6.55 -2.81 0.47
C PRO A 9 6.57 -1.79 -0.68
N VAL A 10 5.72 -2.02 -1.67
CA VAL A 10 5.50 -1.08 -2.78
C VAL A 10 4.00 -0.96 -2.98
N THR A 11 3.50 0.26 -3.10
CA THR A 11 2.09 0.51 -3.40
C THR A 11 1.76 -0.03 -4.79
N MET A 12 0.82 -0.97 -4.85
CA MET A 12 0.32 -1.53 -6.10
C MET A 12 -1.08 -0.96 -6.39
N HIS A 13 -1.31 -0.56 -7.62
CA HIS A 13 -2.63 -0.12 -8.08
C HIS A 13 -3.29 -1.20 -8.94
N SER A 14 -4.55 -1.49 -8.66
CA SER A 14 -5.38 -2.33 -9.50
C SER A 14 -6.29 -1.49 -10.39
N ALA A 15 -6.53 -1.96 -11.61
CA ALA A 15 -7.44 -1.35 -12.55
C ALA A 15 -8.68 -2.24 -12.69
N HIS A 16 -9.82 -1.77 -12.20
CA HIS A 16 -11.09 -2.50 -12.28
C HIS A 16 -12.14 -1.69 -13.02
N TYR A 17 -12.79 -2.33 -14.00
CA TYR A 17 -13.99 -1.77 -14.60
C TYR A 17 -15.21 -2.15 -13.77
N ILE A 18 -15.91 -1.16 -13.22
CA ILE A 18 -17.11 -1.34 -12.41
C ILE A 18 -18.32 -0.73 -13.14
N ALA A 19 -19.10 -1.56 -13.83
CA ALA A 19 -20.21 -1.07 -14.66
C ALA A 19 -21.30 -0.35 -13.86
N HIS A 20 -21.63 -0.85 -12.66
CA HIS A 20 -22.71 -0.30 -11.85
C HIS A 20 -22.28 1.02 -11.17
N PRO A 21 -22.96 2.15 -11.42
CA PRO A 21 -22.51 3.47 -10.95
C PRO A 21 -22.53 3.58 -9.43
N GLY A 22 -23.54 3.02 -8.76
CA GLY A 22 -23.60 3.04 -7.30
C GLY A 22 -22.45 2.27 -6.64
N LEU A 23 -22.03 1.15 -7.25
CA LEU A 23 -20.92 0.35 -6.72
C LEU A 23 -19.60 1.07 -6.96
N ARG A 24 -19.41 1.66 -8.15
CA ARG A 24 -18.24 2.46 -8.47
C ARG A 24 -18.04 3.61 -7.49
N ASN A 25 -19.11 4.33 -7.16
CA ASN A 25 -19.06 5.46 -6.23
C ASN A 25 -18.74 4.99 -4.81
N ALA A 26 -19.39 3.93 -4.33
CA ALA A 26 -19.12 3.37 -3.00
C ALA A 26 -17.65 2.93 -2.86
N VAL A 27 -17.10 2.27 -3.89
CA VAL A 27 -15.68 1.89 -3.91
C VAL A 27 -14.78 3.12 -3.93
N ALA A 28 -15.06 4.11 -4.78
CA ALA A 28 -14.28 5.35 -4.85
C ALA A 28 -14.27 6.11 -3.51
N ASP A 29 -15.41 6.15 -2.81
CA ASP A 29 -15.55 6.78 -1.50
C ASP A 29 -14.72 6.07 -0.44
N TYR A 30 -14.78 4.73 -0.41
CA TYR A 30 -13.97 3.91 0.50
C TYR A 30 -12.46 4.10 0.26
N LEU A 31 -12.03 4.08 -0.99
CA LEU A 31 -10.62 4.20 -1.37
C LEU A 31 -9.98 5.51 -0.90
N ARG A 32 -10.75 6.59 -0.66
CA ARG A 32 -10.20 7.83 -0.08
C ARG A 32 -9.60 7.63 1.31
N ARG A 33 -10.21 6.76 2.12
CA ARG A 33 -9.71 6.44 3.46
C ARG A 33 -8.68 5.33 3.39
N GLU A 34 -8.96 4.27 2.64
CA GLU A 34 -8.08 3.10 2.53
C GLU A 34 -6.67 3.50 2.08
N ARG A 35 -6.52 4.43 1.11
CA ARG A 35 -5.21 4.90 0.64
C ARG A 35 -4.31 5.38 1.78
N ARG A 36 -4.86 6.15 2.73
CA ARG A 36 -4.10 6.65 3.89
C ARG A 36 -3.68 5.52 4.83
N GLU A 37 -4.51 4.49 4.99
CA GLU A 37 -4.17 3.31 5.79
C GLU A 37 -3.07 2.49 5.11
N VAL A 38 -3.15 2.30 3.79
CA VAL A 38 -2.15 1.58 2.99
C VAL A 38 -0.81 2.30 3.03
N GLU A 39 -0.79 3.63 2.91
CA GLU A 39 0.43 4.44 3.05
C GLU A 39 1.08 4.24 4.43
N ARG A 40 0.32 4.38 5.52
CA ARG A 40 0.83 4.16 6.88
C ARG A 40 1.31 2.74 7.10
N MET A 41 0.62 1.75 6.54
CA MET A 41 1.05 0.36 6.59
C MET A 41 2.36 0.18 5.81
N GLY A 42 2.53 0.84 4.67
CA GLY A 42 3.77 0.84 3.90
C GLY A 42 4.95 1.37 4.71
N GLU A 43 4.80 2.53 5.34
CA GLU A 43 5.81 3.12 6.24
C GLU A 43 6.14 2.19 7.41
N TYR A 44 5.11 1.66 8.08
CA TYR A 44 5.30 0.71 9.17
C TYR A 44 6.07 -0.54 8.70
N LEU A 45 5.73 -1.12 7.56
CA LEU A 45 6.40 -2.31 7.04
C LEU A 45 7.83 -2.02 6.58
N GLU A 46 8.11 -0.82 6.06
CA GLU A 46 9.44 -0.37 5.67
C GLU A 46 10.39 -0.36 6.88
N ASP A 47 9.89 0.08 8.04
CA ASP A 47 10.62 0.07 9.31
C ASP A 47 10.98 -1.33 9.81
N HIS A 48 10.33 -2.36 9.28
CA HIS A 48 10.53 -3.78 9.65
C HIS A 48 11.29 -4.56 8.56
N THR A 49 11.90 -3.87 7.60
CA THR A 49 12.80 -4.50 6.62
C THR A 49 14.16 -4.83 7.26
N PRO A 50 14.91 -5.83 6.75
CA PRO A 50 16.20 -6.23 7.30
C PRO A 50 17.35 -5.27 6.93
N PHE A 51 17.07 -4.17 6.22
CA PHE A 51 18.09 -3.24 5.75
C PHE A 51 18.41 -2.20 6.82
N ARG A 52 19.69 -1.84 6.93
CA ARG A 52 20.12 -0.74 7.81
C ARG A 52 19.70 0.58 7.18
N LYS A 53 19.11 1.47 7.98
CA LYS A 53 18.65 2.81 7.55
C LYS A 53 19.80 3.82 7.40
N ASP A 54 21.00 3.43 7.79
CA ASP A 54 22.17 4.30 7.97
C ASP A 54 23.07 4.42 6.72
N LEU A 55 22.74 3.72 5.62
CA LEU A 55 23.45 3.84 4.34
C LEU A 55 22.68 4.80 3.41
N ALA A 56 22.75 6.10 3.72
CA ALA A 56 22.49 7.15 2.75
C ALA A 56 23.78 7.99 2.67
N GLU A 57 24.55 7.77 1.61
CA GLU A 57 25.61 8.67 1.12
C GLU A 57 25.11 9.30 -0.19
#